data_AF-A0A7S4BW04-F1
#
_entry.id   AF-A0A7S4BW04-F1
#
_cell.length_a   1.000
_cell.length_b   1.000
_cell.length_c   1.000
_cell.angle_alpha   90.00
_cell.angle_beta   90.00
_cell.angle_gamma   90.00
#
_symmetry.space_group_name_H-M   'P 1'
#
loop_
_entity.id
_entity.type
_entity.pdbx_description
1 polymer ?
#
loop_
_entity_poly.entity_id
_entity_poly.type
_entity_poly.pdbx_seq_one_letter_code
_entity_poly.pdbx_strand_id
1 'polypeptide(L)'
;CEDSSEVCETFGFGSDSDGIFLFFMIFSTVALVGMLVLGVSQMFYTNLCSVPVLLVQKSSIRPELSLAAKMDYHLFLSHIWQSGQDQAAVIKRQLQLCLPGARIFLDVDDLLDISALENYIARSAVVLIFLSKGYFVSRNCLREVRSTKEALKP
;
A
#
# COMPACT_ATOMS: atom_id res chain seq x y z
N CYS A 1 38.90 -47.69 21.82
CA CYS A 1 38.31 -46.58 21.04
C CYS A 1 37.20 -47.18 20.17
N GLU A 2 36.05 -47.50 20.76
CA GLU A 2 34.90 -48.14 20.07
C GLU A 2 33.56 -47.45 20.39
N ASP A 3 33.55 -46.41 21.22
CA ASP A 3 32.31 -45.75 21.67
C ASP A 3 31.65 -44.81 20.63
N SER A 4 32.38 -44.35 19.62
CA SER A 4 31.82 -43.35 18.67
C SER A 4 30.92 -43.96 17.60
N SER A 5 31.01 -45.27 17.33
CA SER A 5 30.17 -45.94 16.32
C SER A 5 28.80 -46.36 16.87
N GLU A 6 28.71 -46.85 18.10
CA GLU A 6 27.42 -47.25 18.71
C GLU A 6 26.50 -46.05 18.98
N VAL A 7 27.08 -44.90 19.33
CA VAL A 7 26.31 -43.66 19.51
C VAL A 7 25.75 -43.18 18.16
N CYS A 8 26.51 -43.30 17.06
CA CYS A 8 26.02 -42.93 15.73
C CYS A 8 24.89 -43.85 15.25
N GLU A 9 24.97 -45.16 15.51
CA GLU A 9 23.89 -46.09 15.17
C GLU A 9 22.61 -45.85 15.99
N THR A 10 22.73 -45.47 17.27
CA THR A 10 21.58 -45.19 18.15
C THR A 10 20.81 -43.93 17.70
N PHE A 11 21.48 -42.97 17.08
CA PHE A 11 20.86 -41.79 16.47
C PHE A 11 20.48 -41.98 14.98
N GLY A 12 20.69 -43.18 14.42
CA GLY A 12 20.33 -43.52 13.04
C GLY A 12 21.32 -43.04 11.97
N PHE A 13 22.54 -42.64 12.34
CA PHE A 13 23.61 -42.22 11.44
C PHE A 13 24.56 -43.39 11.13
N GLY A 14 24.04 -44.45 10.53
CA GLY A 14 24.85 -45.52 9.94
C GLY A 14 25.30 -45.14 8.52
N SER A 15 26.45 -45.65 8.07
CA SER A 15 27.04 -45.29 6.75
C SER A 15 26.12 -45.50 5.54
N ASP A 16 25.09 -46.35 5.64
CA ASP A 16 24.08 -46.60 4.59
C ASP A 16 22.85 -45.67 4.69
N SER A 17 22.59 -45.06 5.84
CA SER A 17 21.44 -44.18 6.05
C SER A 17 21.74 -42.71 5.73
N ASP A 18 23.01 -42.28 5.76
CA ASP A 18 23.44 -40.90 5.48
C ASP A 18 22.96 -40.38 4.12
N GLY A 19 23.02 -41.21 3.08
CA GLY A 19 22.55 -40.85 1.74
C GLY A 19 21.03 -40.64 1.68
N ILE A 20 20.28 -41.45 2.42
CA ILE A 20 18.82 -41.37 2.50
C ILE A 20 18.40 -40.13 3.29
N PHE A 21 19.03 -39.87 4.43
CA PHE A 21 18.78 -38.67 5.24
C PHE A 21 19.12 -37.38 4.47
N LEU A 22 20.25 -37.34 3.78
CA LEU A 22 20.66 -36.19 2.98
C LEU A 22 19.68 -35.95 1.82
N PHE A 23 19.20 -37.00 1.16
CA PHE A 23 18.18 -36.89 0.11
C PHE A 23 16.87 -36.30 0.65
N PHE A 24 16.35 -36.79 1.78
CA PHE A 24 15.13 -36.24 2.39
C PHE A 24 15.31 -34.79 2.84
N MET A 25 16.49 -34.42 3.36
CA MET A 25 16.78 -33.04 3.77
C MET A 25 16.87 -32.10 2.56
N ILE A 26 17.51 -32.50 1.47
CA ILE A 26 17.55 -31.71 0.22
C ILE A 26 16.15 -31.63 -0.40
N PHE A 27 15.41 -32.73 -0.44
CA PHE A 27 14.06 -32.74 -1.01
C PHE A 27 13.11 -31.84 -0.22
N SER A 28 13.13 -31.93 1.12
CA SER A 28 12.28 -31.11 1.98
C SER A 28 12.63 -29.62 1.90
N THR A 29 13.92 -29.27 1.83
CA THR A 29 14.36 -27.87 1.67
C THR A 29 13.99 -27.32 0.30
N VAL A 30 14.18 -28.07 -0.79
CA VAL A 30 13.76 -27.68 -2.14
C VAL A 30 12.24 -27.54 -2.23
N ALA A 31 11.48 -28.47 -1.64
CA ALA A 31 10.03 -28.41 -1.60
C ALA A 31 9.52 -27.18 -0.82
N LEU A 32 10.13 -26.87 0.33
CA LEU A 32 9.79 -25.69 1.13
C LEU A 32 10.04 -24.40 0.32
N VAL A 33 11.22 -24.27 -0.29
CA VAL A 33 11.57 -23.11 -1.11
C VAL A 33 10.63 -22.99 -2.30
N GLY A 34 10.34 -24.10 -2.99
CA GLY A 34 9.37 -24.12 -4.10
C GLY A 34 7.98 -23.66 -3.68
N MET A 35 7.47 -24.13 -2.54
CA MET A 35 6.17 -23.71 -2.00
C MET A 35 6.14 -22.24 -1.63
N LEU A 36 7.22 -21.69 -1.06
CA LEU A 36 7.33 -20.26 -0.76
C LEU A 36 7.34 -19.41 -2.02
N VAL A 37 8.09 -19.80 -3.05
CA VAL A 37 8.14 -19.08 -4.33
C VAL A 37 6.77 -19.10 -5.01
N LEU A 38 6.12 -20.28 -5.06
CA LEU A 38 4.78 -20.40 -5.62
C LEU A 38 3.76 -19.57 -4.84
N GLY A 39 3.78 -19.62 -3.51
CA GLY A 39 2.90 -18.83 -2.65
C GLY A 39 3.05 -17.33 -2.84
N VAL A 40 4.29 -16.83 -2.88
CA VAL A 40 4.59 -15.42 -3.16
C VAL A 40 4.11 -15.06 -4.56
N SER A 41 4.42 -15.87 -5.57
CA SER A 41 4.00 -15.59 -6.96
C SER A 41 2.48 -15.51 -7.07
N GLN A 42 1.74 -16.44 -6.46
CA GLN A 42 0.30 -16.47 -6.49
C GLN A 42 -0.30 -15.26 -5.76
N MET A 43 0.30 -14.84 -4.65
CA MET A 43 -0.08 -13.61 -3.96
C MET A 43 0.09 -12.39 -4.88
N PHE A 44 1.22 -12.27 -5.59
CA PHE A 44 1.42 -11.19 -6.54
C PHE A 44 0.41 -11.23 -7.70
N TYR A 45 0.16 -12.41 -8.28
CA TYR A 45 -0.80 -12.56 -9.38
C TYR A 45 -2.23 -12.18 -8.96
N THR A 46 -2.70 -12.63 -7.79
CA THR A 46 -4.05 -12.29 -7.32
C THR A 46 -4.19 -10.81 -6.97
N ASN A 47 -3.15 -10.21 -6.37
CA ASN A 47 -3.15 -8.79 -6.05
C ASN A 47 -3.11 -7.89 -7.29
N LEU A 48 -2.46 -8.32 -8.39
CA LEU A 48 -2.41 -7.56 -9.64
C LEU A 48 -3.70 -7.68 -10.45
N CYS A 49 -4.27 -8.88 -10.53
CA CYS A 49 -5.46 -9.14 -11.34
C CYS A 49 -6.76 -8.62 -10.71
N SER A 50 -6.81 -8.47 -9.38
CA SER A 50 -8.05 -8.16 -8.67
C SER A 50 -8.27 -6.67 -8.42
N VAL A 51 -7.45 -5.79 -9.00
CA VAL A 51 -7.60 -4.35 -8.79
C VAL A 51 -8.71 -3.81 -9.69
N PRO A 52 -9.88 -3.41 -9.16
CA PRO A 52 -10.98 -2.91 -9.98
C PRO A 52 -10.61 -1.52 -10.51
N VAL A 53 -10.17 -1.44 -11.76
CA VAL A 53 -10.01 -0.16 -12.44
C VAL A 53 -11.40 0.36 -12.82
N LEU A 54 -11.70 1.61 -12.46
CA LEU A 54 -12.95 2.24 -12.85
C LEU A 54 -12.93 2.53 -14.35
N LEU A 55 -13.92 1.97 -15.04
CA LEU A 55 -14.14 2.19 -16.48
C LEU A 55 -15.42 3.00 -16.67
N VAL A 56 -15.44 3.84 -17.70
CA VAL A 56 -16.63 4.59 -18.07
C VAL A 56 -17.68 3.60 -18.60
N GLN A 57 -18.84 3.53 -17.95
CA GLN A 57 -19.87 2.51 -18.18
C GLN A 57 -20.29 2.36 -19.66
N LYS A 58 -20.30 3.45 -20.43
CA LYS A 58 -20.71 3.45 -21.83
C LYS A 58 -19.62 3.07 -22.83
N SER A 59 -18.36 3.36 -22.53
CA SER A 59 -17.25 3.17 -23.48
C SER A 59 -16.30 2.06 -23.07
N SER A 60 -16.34 1.60 -21.82
CA SER A 60 -15.34 0.70 -21.21
C SER A 60 -13.90 1.21 -21.34
N ILE A 61 -13.74 2.51 -21.61
CA ILE A 61 -12.44 3.19 -21.68
C ILE A 61 -12.15 3.79 -20.29
N ARG A 62 -10.86 3.92 -19.97
CA ARG A 62 -10.42 4.61 -18.75
C ARG A 62 -10.88 6.07 -18.79
N PRO A 63 -11.37 6.63 -17.68
CA PRO A 63 -11.76 8.03 -17.64
C PRO A 63 -10.56 8.92 -17.96
N GLU A 64 -10.77 9.93 -18.79
CA GLU A 64 -9.76 10.94 -19.05
C GLU A 64 -9.64 11.84 -17.81
N LEU A 65 -8.52 11.69 -17.09
CA LEU A 65 -8.18 12.46 -15.90
C LEU A 65 -7.50 13.78 -16.32
N SER A 66 -8.25 14.63 -17.03
CA SER A 66 -7.78 15.95 -17.44
C SER A 66 -7.97 16.96 -16.30
N LEU A 67 -6.93 17.72 -16.01
CA LEU A 67 -6.95 18.81 -15.03
C LEU A 67 -7.18 20.14 -15.75
N ALA A 68 -8.03 20.98 -15.17
CA ALA A 68 -8.20 22.35 -15.63
C ALA A 68 -6.88 23.14 -15.50
N ALA A 69 -6.68 24.14 -16.37
CA ALA A 69 -5.50 24.99 -16.33
C ALA A 69 -5.31 25.60 -14.93
N LYS A 70 -4.10 25.48 -14.38
CA LYS A 70 -3.67 25.88 -13.00
C LYS A 70 -4.05 24.92 -11.85
N MET A 71 -4.62 23.76 -12.12
CA MET A 71 -4.76 22.69 -11.11
C MET A 71 -3.62 21.68 -11.24
N ASP A 72 -3.04 21.30 -10.11
CA ASP A 72 -1.96 20.32 -10.03
C ASP A 72 -2.46 18.95 -9.57
N TYR A 73 -3.51 18.95 -8.76
CA TYR A 73 -4.04 17.76 -8.10
C TYR A 73 -5.54 17.63 -8.37
N HIS A 74 -5.98 16.39 -8.54
CA HIS A 74 -7.40 16.07 -8.69
C HIS A 74 -8.10 16.09 -7.33
N LEU A 75 -7.39 15.65 -6.30
CA LEU A 75 -7.93 15.49 -4.95
C LEU A 75 -6.90 15.93 -3.91
N PHE A 76 -7.33 16.75 -2.96
CA PHE A 76 -6.61 17.01 -1.72
C PHE A 76 -7.20 16.16 -0.60
N LEU A 77 -6.37 15.39 0.11
CA LEU A 77 -6.84 14.53 1.19
C LEU A 77 -6.53 15.12 2.56
N SER A 78 -7.50 15.85 3.09
CA SER A 78 -7.44 16.50 4.39
C SER A 78 -7.71 15.48 5.51
N HIS A 79 -6.80 15.42 6.48
CA HIS A 79 -6.89 14.48 7.60
C HIS A 79 -6.16 15.02 8.83
N ILE A 80 -6.51 14.52 10.01
CA ILE A 80 -5.71 14.79 11.21
C ILE A 80 -4.52 13.85 11.28
N TRP A 81 -3.32 14.41 11.39
CA TRP A 81 -2.07 13.66 11.45
C TRP A 81 -2.05 12.65 12.61
N GLN A 82 -2.62 12.99 13.77
CA GLN A 82 -2.55 12.15 14.97
C GLN A 82 -3.33 10.83 14.88
N SER A 83 -4.39 10.76 14.07
CA SER A 83 -5.32 9.61 14.12
C SER A 83 -5.89 9.17 12.77
N GLY A 84 -5.59 9.90 11.68
CA GLY A 84 -6.15 9.64 10.35
C GLY A 84 -5.12 9.32 9.27
N GLN A 85 -3.84 9.24 9.63
CA GLN A 85 -2.74 9.07 8.66
C GLN A 85 -2.85 7.75 7.89
N ASP A 86 -2.98 6.62 8.58
CA ASP A 86 -3.04 5.31 7.95
C ASP A 86 -4.28 5.16 7.07
N GLN A 87 -5.42 5.67 7.53
CA GLN A 87 -6.67 5.63 6.77
C GLN A 87 -6.58 6.52 5.53
N ALA A 88 -5.99 7.71 5.64
CA ALA A 88 -5.75 8.59 4.49
C ALA A 88 -4.81 7.93 3.47
N ALA A 89 -3.73 7.29 3.92
CA ALA A 89 -2.83 6.55 3.04
C ALA A 89 -3.54 5.39 2.31
N VAL A 90 -4.42 4.66 3.00
CA VAL A 90 -5.24 3.62 2.39
C VAL A 90 -6.19 4.20 1.34
N ILE A 91 -6.87 5.32 1.64
CA ILE A 91 -7.76 5.98 0.68
C ILE A 91 -6.99 6.41 -0.57
N LYS A 92 -5.83 7.08 -0.41
CA LYS A 92 -4.96 7.47 -1.55
C LYS A 92 -4.58 6.26 -2.39
N ARG A 93 -4.10 5.17 -1.75
CA ARG A 93 -3.71 3.94 -2.45
C ARG A 93 -4.88 3.31 -3.21
N GLN A 94 -6.04 3.16 -2.58
CA GLN A 94 -7.22 2.56 -3.22
C GLN A 94 -7.70 3.41 -4.40
N LEU A 95 -7.70 4.73 -4.25
CA LEU A 95 -8.08 5.63 -5.35
C LEU A 95 -7.08 5.58 -6.51
N GLN A 96 -5.77 5.51 -6.25
CA GLN A 96 -4.76 5.37 -7.30
C GLN A 96 -4.84 4.02 -8.03
N LEU A 97 -5.24 2.97 -7.33
CA LEU A 97 -5.51 1.66 -7.89
C LEU A 97 -6.75 1.69 -8.82
N CYS A 98 -7.83 2.34 -8.38
CA CYS A 98 -9.07 2.46 -9.14
C CYS A 98 -8.97 3.45 -10.32
N LEU A 99 -8.19 4.53 -10.16
CA LEU A 99 -8.03 5.63 -11.12
C LEU A 99 -6.54 5.83 -11.43
N PRO A 100 -5.94 4.93 -12.24
CA PRO A 100 -4.54 5.04 -12.59
C PRO A 100 -4.28 6.34 -13.36
N GLY A 101 -3.41 7.20 -12.81
CA GLY A 101 -3.11 8.53 -13.33
C GLY A 101 -3.69 9.69 -12.51
N ALA A 102 -4.56 9.41 -11.52
CA ALA A 102 -5.07 10.44 -10.63
C ALA A 102 -3.96 10.97 -9.72
N ARG A 103 -3.77 12.28 -9.73
CA ARG A 103 -2.87 13.00 -8.82
C ARG A 103 -3.63 13.35 -7.55
N ILE A 104 -3.29 12.68 -6.44
CA ILE A 104 -3.92 12.85 -5.14
C ILE A 104 -2.86 13.37 -4.18
N PHE A 105 -3.10 14.56 -3.61
CA PHE A 105 -2.22 15.17 -2.62
C PHE A 105 -2.50 14.61 -1.23
N LEU A 106 -1.45 14.20 -0.53
CA LEU A 106 -1.49 13.81 0.88
C LEU A 106 -0.33 14.46 1.64
N ASP A 107 -0.65 15.16 2.72
CA ASP A 107 0.33 15.96 3.48
C ASP A 107 1.58 15.19 3.89
N VAL A 108 1.45 13.92 4.29
CA VAL A 108 2.59 13.12 4.76
C VAL A 108 3.58 12.79 3.65
N ASP A 109 3.08 12.66 2.42
CA ASP A 109 3.90 12.26 1.28
C ASP A 109 4.43 13.47 0.50
N ASP A 110 3.64 14.53 0.42
CA ASP A 110 3.77 15.56 -0.61
C ASP A 110 4.08 16.97 -0.04
N LEU A 111 4.04 17.15 1.28
CA LEU A 111 4.20 18.47 1.93
C LEU A 111 5.67 18.80 2.20
N LEU A 112 6.18 19.80 1.48
CA LEU A 112 7.51 20.37 1.74
C LEU A 112 7.49 21.44 2.83
N ASP A 113 6.37 22.16 2.96
CA ASP A 113 6.17 23.19 3.98
C ASP A 113 4.69 23.30 4.40
N ILE A 114 4.44 23.23 5.71
CA ILE A 114 3.12 23.36 6.35
C ILE A 114 2.52 24.75 6.14
N SER A 115 3.35 25.77 5.90
CA SER A 115 2.89 27.14 5.66
C SER A 115 2.16 27.31 4.30
N ALA A 116 2.34 26.37 3.37
CA ALA A 116 1.81 26.43 2.01
C ALA A 116 0.53 25.60 1.79
N LEU A 117 -0.07 25.08 2.86
CA LEU A 117 -1.22 24.15 2.79
C LEU A 117 -2.41 24.74 2.02
N GLU A 118 -2.68 26.04 2.21
CA GLU A 118 -3.74 26.75 1.49
C GLU A 118 -3.50 26.82 -0.03
N ASN A 119 -2.23 26.87 -0.46
CA ASN A 119 -1.88 26.87 -1.88
C ASN A 119 -2.17 25.51 -2.53
N TYR A 120 -1.86 24.42 -1.83
CA TYR A 120 -2.18 23.08 -2.31
C TYR A 120 -3.70 22.85 -2.44
N ILE A 121 -4.50 23.36 -1.50
CA ILE A 121 -5.96 23.34 -1.60
C ILE A 121 -6.43 24.16 -2.82
N ALA A 122 -5.88 25.35 -3.03
CA ALA A 122 -6.23 26.19 -4.17
C ALA A 122 -5.95 25.49 -5.52
N ARG A 123 -4.83 24.76 -5.60
CA ARG A 123 -4.37 24.00 -6.78
C ARG A 123 -4.99 22.59 -6.90
N SER A 124 -5.91 22.24 -6.01
CA SER A 124 -6.63 20.95 -6.05
C SER A 124 -8.04 21.14 -6.61
N ALA A 125 -8.51 20.20 -7.42
CA ALA A 125 -9.86 20.28 -8.00
C ALA A 125 -10.96 20.00 -6.95
N VAL A 126 -10.74 19.01 -6.08
CA VAL A 126 -11.69 18.55 -5.04
C VAL A 126 -10.95 18.39 -3.72
N VAL A 127 -11.64 18.60 -2.59
CA VAL A 127 -11.09 18.34 -1.25
C VAL A 127 -11.88 17.23 -0.57
N LEU A 128 -11.21 16.15 -0.16
CA LEU A 128 -11.80 15.10 0.67
C LEU A 128 -11.38 15.32 2.12
N ILE A 129 -12.35 15.50 3.00
CA ILE A 129 -12.14 15.61 4.44
C ILE A 129 -12.38 14.25 5.09
N PHE A 130 -11.32 13.63 5.60
CA PHE A 130 -11.40 12.42 6.40
C PHE A 130 -11.63 12.76 7.87
N LEU A 131 -12.88 12.58 8.31
CA LEU A 131 -13.28 12.92 9.67
C LEU A 131 -12.94 11.79 10.65
N SER A 132 -11.97 12.03 11.53
CA SER A 132 -11.62 11.14 12.65
C SER A 132 -11.57 11.89 13.99
N LYS A 133 -11.29 11.17 15.07
CA LYS A 133 -11.25 11.72 16.42
C LYS A 133 -10.23 12.86 16.51
N GLY A 134 -10.70 14.02 16.97
CA GLY A 134 -9.88 15.22 17.18
C GLY A 134 -9.75 16.13 15.95
N TYR A 135 -10.35 15.79 14.82
CA TYR A 135 -10.21 16.56 13.57
C TYR A 135 -10.57 18.05 13.75
N PHE A 136 -11.73 18.37 14.31
CA PHE A 136 -12.15 19.76 14.55
C PHE A 136 -11.44 20.45 15.72
N VAL A 137 -10.60 19.73 16.47
CA VAL A 137 -9.76 20.31 17.53
C VAL A 137 -8.43 20.81 16.95
N SER A 138 -7.96 20.20 15.86
CA SER A 138 -6.72 20.58 15.18
C SER A 138 -6.87 21.94 14.47
N ARG A 139 -5.96 22.87 14.79
CA ARG A 139 -5.92 24.20 14.14
C ARG A 139 -5.60 24.11 12.65
N ASN A 140 -4.76 23.16 12.24
CA ASN A 140 -4.38 22.98 10.84
C ASN A 140 -5.57 22.47 10.02
N CYS A 141 -6.25 21.44 10.49
CA CYS A 141 -7.44 20.90 9.83
C CYS A 141 -8.55 21.97 9.73
N LEU A 142 -8.72 22.82 10.75
CA LEU A 142 -9.66 23.95 10.68
C LEU A 142 -9.26 25.02 9.65
N ARG A 143 -7.96 25.26 9.45
CA ARG A 143 -7.47 26.14 8.37
C ARG A 143 -7.83 25.54 7.01
N GLU A 144 -7.59 24.25 6.81
CA GLU A 144 -7.92 23.55 5.56
C GLU A 144 -9.42 23.64 5.24
N VAL A 145 -10.29 23.41 6.23
CA VAL A 145 -11.74 23.54 6.05
C VAL A 145 -12.15 24.98 5.68
N ARG A 146 -11.54 25.98 6.33
CA ARG A 146 -11.81 27.40 6.00
C ARG A 146 -11.36 27.73 4.58
N SER A 147 -10.17 27.33 4.19
CA SER A 147 -9.65 27.56 2.84
C SER A 147 -10.45 26.82 1.77
N THR A 148 -10.91 25.61 2.06
CA THR A 148 -11.81 24.83 1.19
C THR A 148 -13.12 25.60 0.95
N LYS A 149 -13.72 26.12 2.02
CA LYS A 149 -14.93 26.94 1.95
C LYS A 149 -14.72 28.25 1.19
N GLU A 150 -13.62 28.96 1.48
CA GLU A 150 -13.28 30.22 0.82
C GLU A 150 -13.03 30.05 -0.67
N ALA A 151 -12.37 28.95 -1.07
CA ALA A 151 -12.12 28.60 -2.45
C ALA A 151 -13.33 27.94 -3.15
N LEU A 152 -14.48 27.79 -2.45
CA LEU A 152 -15.70 27.15 -2.94
C LEU A 152 -15.45 25.78 -3.59
N LYS A 153 -14.52 25.01 -3.01
CA LYS A 153 -14.16 23.70 -3.52
C LYS A 153 -15.25 22.69 -3.14
N PRO A 154 -15.60 21.77 -4.06
CA PRO A 154 -16.46 20.64 -3.74
C PRO A 154 -15.78 19.65 -2.79
#